data_AF-A0A3E1EVJ2-F1
#
_entry.id   AF-A0A3E1EVJ2-F1
#
_cell.length_a   1.000
_cell.length_b   1.000
_cell.length_c   1.000
_cell.angle_alpha   90.00
_cell.angle_beta   90.00
_cell.angle_gamma   90.00
#
_symmetry.space_group_name_H-M   'P 1'
#
loop_
_entity.id
_entity.type
_entity.pdbx_description
1 polymer ?
#
loop_
_entity_poly.entity_id
_entity_poly.type
_entity_poly.pdbx_seq_one_letter_code
_entity_poly.pdbx_strand_id
1 'polypeptide(L)' 'MLNSVIKKIIGITILSFVFTSCDDPELDALMTDYCECISASRYQTDKHIECIEIMDTIQEKYKDQPRRLLEVIEKTDDCY' A
#
# COMPACT_ATOMS: atom_id res chain seq x y z
N MET A 1 35.40 28.59 -24.09
CA MET A 1 34.84 28.30 -22.75
C MET A 1 33.48 27.59 -22.77
N LEU A 2 32.71 27.65 -23.85
CA LEU A 2 31.37 27.03 -23.97
C LEU A 2 31.35 25.48 -23.92
N ASN A 3 32.43 24.81 -24.36
CA ASN A 3 32.46 23.35 -24.51
C ASN A 3 32.78 22.57 -23.23
N SER A 4 33.24 23.24 -22.15
CA SER A 4 33.62 22.58 -20.90
C SER A 4 32.45 22.48 -19.91
N VAL A 5 31.52 23.44 -19.96
CA VAL A 5 30.33 23.47 -19.10
C VAL A 5 29.33 22.39 -19.54
N ILE A 6 29.14 22.22 -20.85
CA ILE A 6 28.20 21.23 -21.42
C ILE A 6 28.60 19.79 -21.04
N LYS A 7 29.91 19.46 -21.05
CA LYS A 7 30.41 18.13 -20.66
C LYS A 7 30.22 17.81 -19.18
N LYS A 8 30.18 18.81 -18.29
CA LYS A 8 29.93 18.61 -16.85
C LYS A 8 28.44 18.42 -16.53
N ILE A 9 27.55 18.98 -17.34
CA ILE A 9 26.10 18.90 -17.15
C ILE A 9 25.54 17.52 -17.53
N ILE A 10 26.20 16.81 -18.44
CA ILE A 10 25.76 15.48 -18.93
C ILE A 10 25.95 14.35 -17.89
N GLY A 11 26.72 14.59 -16.81
CA GLY A 11 27.06 13.57 -15.81
C GLY A 11 26.08 13.41 -14.64
N ILE A 12 24.99 14.20 -14.56
CA ILE A 12 24.10 14.24 -13.38
C ILE A 12 22.63 14.15 -13.82
N THR A 13 22.31 13.17 -14.68
CA THR A 13 20.93 12.96 -15.15
C THR A 13 20.56 11.49 -15.24
N ILE A 14 21.03 10.66 -14.29
CA ILE A 14 20.65 9.23 -14.19
C ILE A 14 20.13 8.86 -12.79
N LEU A 15 19.70 9.85 -12.00
CA LEU A 15 19.03 9.60 -10.72
C LEU A 15 17.60 10.14 -10.70
N SER A 16 16.97 10.25 -11.87
CA SER A 16 15.56 10.58 -11.94
C SER A 16 14.74 9.34 -11.63
N PHE A 17 14.40 9.19 -10.34
CA PHE A 17 13.10 8.73 -9.89
C PHE A 17 12.62 7.40 -10.48
N VAL A 18 13.20 6.29 -9.99
CA VAL A 18 12.49 5.00 -9.95
C VAL A 18 11.93 4.83 -8.54
N PHE A 19 11.12 5.80 -8.09
CA PHE A 19 10.13 5.58 -7.04
C PHE A 19 8.79 5.35 -7.75
N THR A 20 8.72 4.37 -8.65
CA THR A 20 7.44 3.69 -8.84
C THR A 20 7.12 3.13 -7.47
N SER A 21 6.12 3.70 -6.79
CA SER A 21 5.42 2.99 -5.72
C SER A 21 5.22 1.59 -6.26
N CYS A 22 5.87 0.61 -5.64
CA CYS A 22 5.52 -0.77 -5.91
C CYS A 22 4.16 -0.96 -5.23
N ASP A 23 3.12 -0.38 -5.81
CA ASP A 23 1.75 -0.65 -5.42
C ASP A 23 1.57 -2.16 -5.56
N ASP A 24 1.05 -2.75 -4.50
CA ASP A 24 0.79 -4.17 -4.42
C ASP A 24 -0.69 -4.39 -4.73
N PRO A 25 -1.05 -4.64 -6.00
CA PRO A 25 -2.45 -4.70 -6.41
C PRO A 25 -3.22 -5.82 -5.70
N GLU A 26 -2.51 -6.83 -5.18
CA GLU A 26 -3.11 -7.89 -4.39
C GLU A 26 -3.50 -7.39 -3.00
N LEU A 27 -2.60 -6.68 -2.31
CA LEU A 27 -2.90 -6.09 -1.01
C LEU A 27 -3.98 -5.01 -1.14
N ASP A 28 -3.95 -4.21 -2.21
CA ASP A 28 -4.98 -3.20 -2.47
C ASP A 28 -6.38 -3.81 -2.64
N ALA A 29 -6.49 -4.90 -3.39
CA ALA A 29 -7.76 -5.60 -3.56
C ALA A 29 -8.27 -6.16 -2.23
N LEU A 30 -7.40 -6.80 -1.43
CA LEU A 30 -7.75 -7.33 -0.12
C LEU A 30 -8.19 -6.23 0.87
N MET A 31 -7.49 -5.11 0.87
CA MET A 31 -7.86 -3.97 1.72
C MET A 31 -9.15 -3.29 1.25
N THR A 32 -9.45 -3.32 -0.05
CA THR A 32 -10.73 -2.85 -0.59
C THR A 32 -11.89 -3.69 -0.02
N ASP A 33 -11.78 -5.01 -0.07
CA ASP A 33 -12.79 -5.92 0.49
C ASP A 33 -13.00 -5.68 2.00
N TYR A 34 -11.92 -5.47 2.75
CA TYR A 34 -11.99 -5.11 4.17
C TYR A 34 -12.68 -3.76 4.39
N CYS A 35 -12.31 -2.71 3.66
CA CYS A 35 -12.92 -1.38 3.80
C CYS A 35 -14.43 -1.41 3.46
N GLU A 36 -14.82 -2.17 2.43
CA GLU A 36 -16.24 -2.34 2.09
C GLU A 36 -17.00 -3.04 3.22
N CYS A 37 -16.41 -4.08 3.82
CA CYS A 37 -16.98 -4.78 4.95
C CYS A 37 -17.16 -3.85 6.16
N ILE A 38 -16.11 -3.14 6.58
CA ILE A 38 -16.17 -2.30 7.79
C ILE A 38 -17.17 -1.15 7.60
N SER A 39 -17.23 -0.57 6.40
CA SER A 39 -18.22 0.44 6.02
C SER A 39 -19.66 -0.09 6.13
N ALA A 40 -19.92 -1.31 5.62
CA ALA A 40 -21.23 -1.95 5.72
C ALA A 40 -21.60 -2.31 7.17
N SER A 41 -20.61 -2.67 7.99
CA SER A 41 -20.81 -3.09 9.39
C SER A 41 -21.35 -1.99 10.30
N ARG A 42 -21.19 -0.71 9.91
CA ARG A 42 -21.85 0.42 10.59
C ARG A 42 -23.37 0.27 10.67
N TYR A 43 -23.98 -0.43 9.70
CA TYR A 43 -25.43 -0.61 9.61
C TYR A 43 -25.89 -2.05 9.91
N GLN A 44 -24.95 -3.00 9.99
CA GLN A 44 -25.21 -4.44 10.07
C GLN A 44 -24.23 -5.09 11.06
N THR A 45 -24.65 -5.29 12.31
CA THR A 45 -23.78 -5.78 13.39
C THR A 45 -23.23 -7.19 13.14
N ASP A 46 -23.93 -8.00 12.36
CA ASP A 46 -23.50 -9.33 11.91
C ASP A 46 -22.27 -9.28 11.00
N LYS A 47 -22.06 -8.17 10.28
CA LYS A 47 -20.88 -7.96 9.42
C LYS A 47 -19.58 -7.76 10.21
N HIS A 48 -19.63 -7.39 11.49
CA HIS A 48 -18.38 -7.17 12.25
C HIS A 48 -17.52 -8.43 12.34
N ILE A 49 -18.12 -9.61 12.51
CA ILE A 49 -17.38 -10.86 12.58
C ILE A 49 -16.73 -11.17 11.22
N GLU A 50 -17.46 -10.96 10.12
CA GLU A 50 -16.95 -11.12 8.76
C GLU A 50 -15.73 -10.22 8.51
N CYS A 51 -15.75 -8.95 8.96
CA CYS A 51 -14.63 -8.05 8.75
C CYS A 51 -13.39 -8.45 9.56
N ILE A 52 -13.59 -9.03 10.76
CA ILE A 52 -12.50 -9.57 11.57
C ILE A 52 -11.87 -10.77 10.85
N GLU A 53 -12.68 -11.69 10.31
CA GLU A 53 -12.19 -12.86 9.56
C GLU A 53 -11.40 -12.45 8.30
N ILE A 54 -11.83 -11.40 7.59
CA ILE A 54 -11.08 -10.83 6.47
C ILE A 54 -9.73 -10.31 6.94
N MET A 55 -9.69 -9.51 8.01
CA MET A 55 -8.44 -8.95 8.54
C MET A 55 -7.49 -10.05 9.05
N ASP A 56 -7.99 -11.05 9.76
CA ASP A 56 -7.19 -12.21 10.21
C ASP A 56 -6.57 -12.95 9.03
N THR A 57 -7.33 -13.12 7.94
CA THR A 57 -6.84 -13.75 6.71
C THR A 57 -5.71 -12.93 6.06
N ILE A 58 -5.85 -11.59 6.02
CA ILE A 58 -4.82 -10.69 5.48
C ILE A 58 -3.55 -10.74 6.34
N GLN A 59 -3.69 -10.67 7.66
CA GLN A 59 -2.56 -10.71 8.59
C GLN A 59 -1.81 -12.05 8.53
N GLU A 60 -2.54 -13.17 8.48
CA GLU A 60 -1.93 -14.50 8.35
C GLU A 60 -1.16 -14.65 7.03
N LYS A 61 -1.69 -14.11 5.93
CA LYS A 61 -1.02 -14.13 4.61
C LYS A 61 0.31 -13.37 4.63
N TYR A 62 0.38 -12.27 5.36
CA TYR A 62 1.55 -11.39 5.39
C TYR A 62 2.37 -11.49 6.69
N LYS A 63 2.12 -12.48 7.55
CA LYS A 63 2.75 -12.63 8.87
C LYS A 63 4.29 -12.57 8.86
N ASP A 64 4.90 -13.09 7.81
CA ASP A 64 6.36 -13.14 7.63
C ASP A 64 6.90 -11.96 6.78
N GLN A 65 6.05 -10.98 6.48
CA GLN A 65 6.34 -9.82 5.63
C GLN A 65 6.09 -8.50 6.39
N PRO A 66 7.00 -8.07 7.29
CA PRO A 66 6.78 -6.92 8.18
C PRO A 66 6.43 -5.62 7.45
N ARG A 67 7.02 -5.40 6.25
CA ARG A 67 6.70 -4.23 5.43
C ARG A 67 5.23 -4.24 4.97
N ARG A 68 4.72 -5.41 4.55
CA ARG A 68 3.33 -5.53 4.12
C ARG A 68 2.34 -5.40 5.28
N LEU A 69 2.70 -5.90 6.46
CA LEU A 69 1.89 -5.66 7.67
C LEU A 69 1.80 -4.18 8.04
N LEU A 70 2.88 -3.40 7.85
CA LEU A 70 2.81 -1.94 8.03
C LEU A 70 1.85 -1.30 7.02
N GLU A 71 1.91 -1.69 5.75
CA GLU A 71 0.99 -1.22 4.72
C GLU A 71 -0.48 -1.60 5.01
N VAL A 72 -0.73 -2.79 5.56
CA VAL A 72 -2.07 -3.21 6.05
C VAL A 72 -2.57 -2.25 7.13
N ILE A 73 -1.72 -1.89 8.10
CA ILE A 73 -2.09 -0.96 9.18
C ILE A 73 -2.39 0.43 8.61
N GLU A 74 -1.51 0.95 7.75
CA GLU A 74 -1.70 2.25 7.08
C GLU A 74 -3.02 2.30 6.30
N LYS A 75 -3.31 1.28 5.50
CA LYS A 75 -4.56 1.18 4.72
C LYS A 75 -5.81 0.95 5.59
N THR A 76 -5.65 0.34 6.76
CA THR A 76 -6.77 0.15 7.71
C THR A 76 -7.24 1.49 8.25
N ASP A 77 -6.31 2.39 8.57
CA ASP A 77 -6.63 3.75 9.02
C ASP A 77 -7.39 4.55 7.94
N ASP A 78 -7.09 4.31 6.66
CA ASP A 78 -7.78 4.94 5.52
C ASP A 78 -9.23 4.47 5.33
N CYS A 79 -9.64 3.35 5.94
CA CYS A 79 -11.02 2.84 5.83
C CYS A 79 -12.03 3.57 6.75
N TYR A 80 -11.58 4.40 7.71
CA TYR A 80 -12.41 4.99 8.78
C TYR A 80 -12.89 6.43 8.53
#